data_AF-A0AAJ5Z2G3-F1
#
_entry.id   AF-A0AAJ5Z2G3-F1
#
_cell.length_a   1.000
_cell.length_b   1.000
_cell.length_c   1.000
_cell.angle_alpha   90.00
_cell.angle_beta   90.00
_cell.angle_gamma   90.00
#
_symmetry.space_group_name_H-M   'P 1'
#
loop_
_entity.id
_entity.type
_entity.pdbx_description
1 polymer ?
#
loop_
_entity_poly.entity_id
_entity_poly.type
_entity_poly.pdbx_seq_one_letter_code
_entity_poly.pdbx_strand_id
1 'polypeptide(L)'
;MLGQARYVPPEAQSAQDLYWMQKALDMAQEALEHEEVPVGCVFVRDGHMIAQARNRTNELANATRHAELEAIDEILQKIPPKDTRFGTAPHAGPPDDNPMLRTTLYVTIEPCLMCASALRQIGIQRVVFGAGNERFGGNGTVLPIHASNELPYNPPYESVGGYLREEAIMILRRFYMTENVKGTPSILTSAPKPKTKARRVLKTEIYLSMHGYGPPAHHAPITEASPPAPNE
;
A
#
# COMPACT_ATOMS: atom_id res chain seq x y z
N MET A 1 7.89 -6.14 -21.21
CA MET A 1 8.27 -6.29 -19.79
C MET A 1 7.14 -7.03 -19.09
N LEU A 2 7.31 -8.32 -18.80
CA LEU A 2 6.28 -9.14 -18.16
C LEU A 2 6.40 -8.96 -16.64
N GLY A 3 5.29 -8.60 -15.98
CA GLY A 3 5.15 -8.73 -14.53
C GLY A 3 5.04 -7.44 -13.71
N GLN A 4 5.06 -6.23 -14.26
CA GLN A 4 4.76 -5.03 -13.48
C GLN A 4 3.25 -4.80 -13.39
N ALA A 5 2.76 -4.37 -12.22
CA ALA A 5 1.40 -3.88 -12.09
C ALA A 5 1.17 -2.70 -13.03
N ARG A 6 -0.01 -2.67 -13.63
CA ARG A 6 -0.37 -1.63 -14.60
C ARG A 6 -0.80 -0.35 -13.86
N TYR A 7 -0.18 0.77 -14.19
CA TYR A 7 -0.68 2.08 -13.76
C TYR A 7 -1.92 2.47 -14.61
N VAL A 8 -2.97 2.94 -13.94
CA VAL A 8 -4.20 3.41 -14.58
C VAL A 8 -4.24 4.94 -14.50
N PRO A 9 -4.22 5.66 -15.63
CA PRO A 9 -4.25 7.11 -15.63
C PRO A 9 -5.62 7.63 -15.15
N PRO A 10 -5.70 8.84 -14.57
CA PRO A 10 -6.91 9.36 -13.93
C PRO A 10 -8.18 9.27 -14.78
N GLU A 11 -8.08 9.57 -16.07
CA GLU A 11 -9.19 9.53 -17.03
C GLU A 11 -9.73 8.12 -17.31
N ALA A 12 -8.98 7.08 -16.96
CA ALA A 12 -9.36 5.67 -17.14
C ALA A 12 -9.72 4.96 -15.82
N GLN A 13 -9.71 5.68 -14.70
CA GLN A 13 -10.02 5.12 -13.38
C GLN A 13 -11.53 4.92 -13.22
N SER A 14 -11.94 3.75 -12.75
CA SER A 14 -13.36 3.46 -12.53
C SER A 14 -13.88 4.18 -11.27
N ALA A 15 -15.11 4.70 -11.34
CA ALA A 15 -15.76 5.35 -10.20
C ALA A 15 -15.93 4.38 -9.00
N GLN A 16 -16.13 3.10 -9.28
CA GLN A 16 -16.28 2.07 -8.25
C GLN A 16 -14.97 1.83 -7.50
N ASP A 17 -13.84 1.76 -8.23
CA ASP A 17 -12.53 1.57 -7.62
C ASP A 17 -12.10 2.81 -6.83
N LEU A 18 -12.40 4.01 -7.34
CA LEU A 18 -12.19 5.27 -6.63
C LEU A 18 -12.96 5.32 -5.30
N TYR A 19 -14.23 4.90 -5.31
CA TYR A 19 -15.05 4.84 -4.10
C TYR A 19 -14.44 3.95 -3.02
N TRP A 20 -14.00 2.73 -3.39
CA TRP A 20 -13.41 1.82 -2.43
C TRP A 20 -12.00 2.22 -2.01
N MET A 21 -11.22 2.83 -2.90
CA MET A 21 -9.93 3.41 -2.55
C MET A 21 -10.08 4.55 -1.52
N GLN A 22 -11.15 5.35 -1.62
CA GLN A 22 -11.46 6.35 -0.59
C GLN A 22 -11.69 5.68 0.78
N LYS A 23 -12.36 4.51 0.84
CA LYS A 23 -12.51 3.75 2.09
C LYS A 23 -11.19 3.20 2.62
N ALA A 24 -10.29 2.77 1.73
CA ALA A 24 -8.93 2.41 2.13
C ALA A 24 -8.14 3.62 2.69
N LEU A 25 -8.34 4.83 2.15
CA LEU A 25 -7.77 6.07 2.69
C LEU A 25 -8.34 6.44 4.06
N ASP A 26 -9.63 6.21 4.28
CA ASP A 26 -10.25 6.41 5.61
C ASP A 26 -9.53 5.54 6.66
N MET A 27 -9.23 4.27 6.34
CA MET A 27 -8.44 3.38 7.22
C MET A 27 -6.97 3.82 7.37
N ALA A 28 -6.36 4.38 6.33
CA ALA A 28 -5.00 4.92 6.41
C ALA A 28 -4.95 6.16 7.32
N GLN A 29 -6.01 6.96 7.33
CA GLN A 29 -6.19 8.09 8.22
C GLN A 29 -6.34 7.64 9.68
N GLU A 30 -7.09 6.58 9.95
CA GLU A 30 -7.14 5.96 11.27
C GLU A 30 -5.75 5.44 11.71
N ALA A 31 -4.96 4.83 10.81
CA ALA A 31 -3.58 4.45 11.16
C ALA A 31 -2.72 5.64 11.55
N LEU A 32 -2.82 6.75 10.81
CA LEU A 32 -2.09 7.97 11.13
C LEU A 32 -2.45 8.50 12.53
N GLU A 33 -3.74 8.51 12.87
CA GLU A 33 -4.26 8.95 14.17
C GLU A 33 -3.79 8.06 15.33
N HIS A 34 -3.52 6.79 15.04
CA HIS A 34 -2.96 5.83 15.98
C HIS A 34 -1.43 5.71 15.94
N GLU A 35 -0.73 6.67 15.30
CA GLU A 35 0.74 6.70 15.19
C GLU A 35 1.34 5.46 14.49
N GLU A 36 0.58 4.87 13.56
CA GLU A 36 1.00 3.78 12.68
C GLU A 36 1.38 4.31 11.29
N VAL A 37 2.17 3.54 10.56
CA VAL A 37 2.41 3.82 9.14
C VAL A 37 1.03 3.85 8.44
N PRO A 38 0.66 4.94 7.73
CA PRO A 38 -0.70 5.16 7.24
C PRO A 38 -0.99 4.35 5.97
N VAL A 39 -1.05 3.04 6.14
CA VAL A 39 -1.52 2.09 5.14
C VAL A 39 -2.85 1.55 5.62
N GLY A 40 -3.86 1.71 4.78
CA GLY A 40 -5.22 1.23 5.00
C GLY A 40 -5.69 0.42 3.81
N CYS A 41 -6.60 -0.52 4.05
CA CYS A 41 -7.15 -1.35 3.01
C CYS A 41 -8.61 -1.75 3.27
N VAL A 42 -9.31 -2.11 2.19
CA VAL A 42 -10.63 -2.74 2.23
C VAL A 42 -10.66 -3.94 1.27
N PHE A 43 -11.35 -5.00 1.67
CA PHE A 43 -11.61 -6.17 0.84
C PHE A 43 -13.08 -6.17 0.43
N VAL A 44 -13.33 -6.29 -0.86
CA VAL A 44 -14.68 -6.23 -1.44
C VAL A 44 -14.95 -7.49 -2.25
N ARG A 45 -16.06 -8.15 -1.96
CA ARG A 45 -16.53 -9.35 -2.66
C ARG A 45 -17.96 -9.12 -3.12
N ASP A 46 -18.23 -9.38 -4.40
CA ASP A 46 -19.57 -9.25 -4.97
C ASP A 46 -20.21 -7.87 -4.69
N GLY A 47 -19.42 -6.80 -4.75
CA GLY A 47 -19.84 -5.41 -4.47
C GLY A 47 -20.01 -5.05 -2.99
N HIS A 48 -19.74 -5.98 -2.07
CA HIS A 48 -19.88 -5.77 -0.63
C HIS A 48 -18.52 -5.80 0.06
N MET A 49 -18.28 -4.85 0.97
CA MET A 49 -17.08 -4.86 1.81
C MET A 49 -17.18 -6.00 2.83
N ILE A 50 -16.21 -6.90 2.82
CA ILE A 50 -16.14 -8.05 3.75
C ILE A 50 -15.18 -7.82 4.92
N ALA A 51 -14.18 -6.95 4.74
CA ALA A 51 -13.28 -6.49 5.79
C ALA A 51 -12.65 -5.13 5.43
N GLN A 52 -12.17 -4.44 6.46
CA GLN A 52 -11.35 -3.25 6.36
C GLN A 52 -10.30 -3.28 7.45
N ALA A 53 -9.09 -2.83 7.16
CA ALA A 53 -8.02 -2.85 8.14
C ALA A 53 -6.98 -1.78 7.86
N ARG A 54 -6.12 -1.58 8.85
CA ARG A 54 -5.00 -0.63 8.82
C ARG A 54 -3.75 -1.29 9.40
N ASN A 55 -2.60 -0.69 9.14
CA ASN A 55 -1.35 -1.13 9.77
C ASN A 55 -1.44 -0.99 11.30
N ARG A 56 -0.96 -2.01 12.03
CA ARG A 56 -0.99 -2.11 13.51
C ARG A 56 0.31 -2.68 14.09
N THR A 57 1.42 -2.46 13.40
CA THR A 57 2.74 -3.03 13.73
C THR A 57 3.28 -2.60 15.09
N ASN A 58 3.14 -1.32 15.43
CA ASN A 58 3.55 -0.77 16.72
C ASN A 58 2.54 -1.17 17.81
N GLU A 59 1.25 -1.04 17.53
CA GLU A 59 0.16 -1.32 18.47
C GLU A 59 0.21 -2.77 18.98
N LEU A 60 0.52 -3.72 18.08
CA LEU A 60 0.56 -5.15 18.39
C LEU A 60 1.98 -5.70 18.60
N ALA A 61 3.00 -4.83 18.60
CA ALA A 61 4.41 -5.20 18.69
C ALA A 61 4.80 -6.36 17.76
N ASN A 62 4.23 -6.37 16.54
CA ASN A 62 4.40 -7.45 15.57
C ASN A 62 4.60 -6.86 14.17
N ALA A 63 5.79 -7.08 13.62
CA ALA A 63 6.21 -6.54 12.34
C ALA A 63 5.38 -7.04 11.14
N THR A 64 4.61 -8.12 11.30
CA THR A 64 3.77 -8.65 10.21
C THR A 64 2.37 -8.06 10.19
N ARG A 65 1.99 -7.18 11.14
CA ARG A 65 0.61 -6.65 11.28
C ARG A 65 0.33 -5.50 10.30
N HIS A 66 0.56 -5.79 9.03
CA HIS A 66 0.19 -4.94 7.90
C HIS A 66 -1.32 -4.97 7.66
N ALA A 67 -1.84 -3.90 7.06
CA ALA A 67 -3.28 -3.76 6.79
C ALA A 67 -3.84 -4.99 6.06
N GLU A 68 -3.15 -5.50 5.04
CA GLU A 68 -3.62 -6.64 4.26
C GLU A 68 -3.71 -7.91 5.09
N LEU A 69 -2.73 -8.18 5.96
CA LEU A 69 -2.73 -9.39 6.79
C LEU A 69 -3.76 -9.31 7.92
N GLU A 70 -3.97 -8.13 8.52
CA GLU A 70 -5.03 -7.91 9.51
C GLU A 70 -6.43 -8.15 8.91
N ALA A 71 -6.69 -7.64 7.70
CA ALA A 71 -7.97 -7.88 7.02
C ALA A 71 -8.14 -9.35 6.59
N ILE A 72 -7.08 -10.03 6.16
CA ILE A 72 -7.14 -11.47 5.86
C ILE A 72 -7.53 -12.27 7.12
N ASP A 73 -6.89 -11.99 8.26
CA ASP A 73 -7.22 -12.63 9.54
C ASP A 73 -8.70 -12.39 9.91
N GLU A 74 -9.20 -11.15 9.75
CA GLU A 74 -10.61 -10.81 9.99
C GLU A 74 -11.56 -11.61 9.07
N ILE A 75 -11.25 -11.69 7.77
CA ILE A 75 -12.07 -12.42 6.80
C ILE A 75 -12.13 -13.90 7.17
N LEU A 76 -11.00 -14.52 7.50
CA LEU A 76 -10.94 -15.95 7.82
C LEU A 76 -11.61 -16.27 9.16
N GLN A 77 -11.67 -15.32 10.10
CA GLN A 77 -12.45 -15.45 11.32
C GLN A 77 -13.96 -15.35 11.06
N LYS A 78 -14.38 -14.41 10.19
CA LYS A 78 -15.81 -14.17 9.88
C LYS A 78 -16.41 -15.19 8.92
N ILE A 79 -15.62 -15.60 7.94
CA ILE A 79 -16.02 -16.46 6.81
C ILE A 79 -14.96 -17.56 6.65
N PRO A 80 -14.83 -18.48 7.63
CA PRO A 80 -13.84 -19.54 7.57
C PRO A 80 -14.15 -20.50 6.40
N PRO A 81 -13.14 -20.88 5.61
CA PRO A 81 -13.26 -21.98 4.65
C PRO A 81 -13.66 -23.28 5.35
N LYS A 82 -14.52 -24.07 4.72
CA LYS A 82 -14.98 -25.36 5.24
C LYS A 82 -13.94 -26.45 5.01
N ASP A 83 -13.15 -26.36 3.94
CA ASP A 83 -12.04 -27.28 3.71
C ASP A 83 -10.92 -27.03 4.73
N THR A 84 -10.67 -28.03 5.58
CA THR A 84 -9.63 -27.99 6.61
C THR A 84 -8.22 -27.87 6.03
N ARG A 85 -8.05 -28.12 4.73
CA ARG A 85 -6.78 -27.99 4.02
C ARG A 85 -6.52 -26.58 3.51
N PHE A 86 -7.42 -25.62 3.71
CA PHE A 86 -7.23 -24.25 3.19
C PHE A 86 -5.85 -23.66 3.51
N GLY A 87 -5.32 -23.89 4.72
CA GLY A 87 -4.01 -23.38 5.12
C GLY A 87 -2.81 -23.98 4.38
N THR A 88 -2.97 -25.14 3.74
CA THR A 88 -1.89 -25.82 2.98
C THR A 88 -2.20 -25.97 1.49
N ALA A 89 -3.48 -25.89 1.10
CA ALA A 89 -3.99 -26.03 -0.26
C ALA A 89 -5.23 -25.13 -0.47
N PRO A 90 -5.07 -23.80 -0.47
CA PRO A 90 -6.17 -22.81 -0.50
C PRO A 90 -7.02 -22.83 -1.78
N HIS A 91 -6.58 -23.55 -2.82
CA HIS A 91 -7.29 -23.69 -4.10
C HIS A 91 -7.89 -25.09 -4.31
N ALA A 92 -7.73 -26.02 -3.35
CA ALA A 92 -8.17 -27.41 -3.49
C ALA A 92 -9.59 -27.68 -2.96
N GLY A 93 -10.20 -26.69 -2.30
CA GLY A 93 -11.54 -26.79 -1.72
C GLY A 93 -12.66 -26.70 -2.76
N PRO A 94 -13.92 -26.88 -2.32
CA PRO A 94 -15.08 -26.73 -3.19
C PRO A 94 -15.15 -25.35 -3.86
N PRO A 95 -15.82 -25.24 -5.02
CA PRO A 95 -16.18 -23.94 -5.59
C PRO A 95 -16.86 -23.06 -4.53
N ASP A 96 -16.47 -21.79 -4.45
CA ASP A 96 -16.94 -20.77 -3.49
C ASP A 96 -16.48 -20.88 -2.03
N ASP A 97 -15.74 -21.92 -1.65
CA ASP A 97 -15.30 -22.12 -0.24
C ASP A 97 -14.19 -21.13 0.18
N ASN A 98 -13.29 -20.79 -0.75
CA ASN A 98 -12.23 -19.82 -0.50
C ASN A 98 -12.80 -18.38 -0.62
N PRO A 99 -12.79 -17.58 0.47
CA PRO A 99 -13.36 -16.24 0.45
C PRO A 99 -12.60 -15.22 -0.39
N MET A 100 -11.41 -15.55 -0.90
CA MET A 100 -10.52 -14.64 -1.62
C MET A 100 -10.67 -14.71 -3.16
N LEU A 101 -11.17 -15.82 -3.71
CA LEU A 101 -11.20 -16.08 -5.17
C LEU A 101 -12.03 -15.08 -6.00
N ARG A 102 -12.94 -14.34 -5.38
CA ARG A 102 -13.77 -13.30 -6.02
C ARG A 102 -13.70 -11.96 -5.29
N THR A 103 -12.58 -11.74 -4.62
CA THR A 103 -12.38 -10.59 -3.76
C THR A 103 -11.36 -9.65 -4.39
N THR A 104 -11.72 -8.37 -4.44
CA THR A 104 -10.82 -7.28 -4.80
C THR A 104 -10.33 -6.61 -3.53
N LEU A 105 -9.00 -6.49 -3.41
CA LEU A 105 -8.35 -5.66 -2.41
C LEU A 105 -8.17 -4.24 -2.93
N TYR A 106 -8.50 -3.24 -2.13
CA TYR A 106 -8.12 -1.85 -2.32
C TYR A 106 -7.17 -1.45 -1.20
N VAL A 107 -5.96 -0.99 -1.52
CA VAL A 107 -4.94 -0.63 -0.53
C VAL A 107 -4.21 0.66 -0.90
N THR A 108 -3.97 1.54 0.07
CA THR A 108 -3.43 2.88 -0.25
C THR A 108 -2.02 2.85 -0.83
N ILE A 109 -1.19 1.90 -0.39
CA ILE A 109 0.18 1.70 -0.86
C ILE A 109 0.30 0.29 -1.44
N GLU A 110 1.05 0.13 -2.54
CA GLU A 110 1.33 -1.16 -3.16
C GLU A 110 1.77 -2.19 -2.11
N PRO A 111 1.17 -3.40 -2.13
CA PRO A 111 1.54 -4.47 -1.21
C PRO A 111 3.03 -4.72 -1.21
N CYS A 112 3.61 -4.88 -0.02
CA CYS A 112 5.01 -5.28 0.08
C CYS A 112 5.20 -6.74 -0.37
N LEU A 113 6.44 -7.20 -0.53
CA LEU A 113 6.76 -8.59 -0.88
C LEU A 113 6.01 -9.64 -0.02
N MET A 114 5.90 -9.40 1.30
CA MET A 114 5.19 -10.27 2.23
C MET A 114 3.69 -10.32 1.91
N CYS A 115 3.04 -9.16 1.84
CA CYS A 115 1.60 -9.07 1.58
C CYS A 115 1.26 -9.58 0.17
N ALA A 116 2.05 -9.22 -0.84
CA ALA A 116 1.89 -9.69 -2.21
C ALA A 116 1.98 -11.24 -2.30
N SER A 117 2.93 -11.84 -1.58
CA SER A 117 3.07 -13.30 -1.51
C SER A 117 1.89 -13.96 -0.78
N ALA A 118 1.44 -13.40 0.34
CA ALA A 118 0.29 -13.91 1.08
C ALA A 118 -0.99 -13.87 0.24
N LEU A 119 -1.26 -12.73 -0.40
CA LEU A 119 -2.38 -12.53 -1.31
C LEU A 119 -2.36 -13.53 -2.48
N ARG A 120 -1.18 -13.81 -3.02
CA ARG A 120 -1.01 -14.79 -4.09
C ARG A 120 -1.31 -16.21 -3.60
N GLN A 121 -0.79 -16.59 -2.44
CA GLN A 121 -1.00 -17.91 -1.86
C GLN A 121 -2.48 -18.15 -1.53
N ILE A 122 -3.18 -17.18 -0.95
CA ILE A 122 -4.60 -17.34 -0.60
C ILE A 122 -5.53 -17.23 -1.81
N GLY A 123 -5.04 -16.77 -2.97
CA GLY A 123 -5.80 -16.70 -4.22
C GLY A 123 -6.72 -15.49 -4.30
N ILE A 124 -6.23 -14.30 -3.96
CA ILE A 124 -6.97 -13.06 -4.23
C ILE A 124 -7.24 -12.93 -5.75
N GLN A 125 -8.39 -12.38 -6.13
CA GLN A 125 -8.69 -12.16 -7.53
C GLN A 125 -7.92 -10.96 -8.10
N ARG A 126 -7.96 -9.84 -7.37
CA ARG A 126 -7.52 -8.53 -7.87
C ARG A 126 -7.03 -7.64 -6.74
N VAL A 127 -6.01 -6.85 -7.04
CA VAL A 127 -5.47 -5.79 -6.17
C VAL A 127 -5.51 -4.46 -6.91
N VAL A 128 -6.11 -3.47 -6.26
CA VAL A 128 -6.10 -2.06 -6.66
C VAL A 128 -5.31 -1.30 -5.61
N PHE A 129 -4.31 -0.54 -6.02
CA PHE A 129 -3.53 0.27 -5.08
C PHE A 129 -3.38 1.73 -5.50
N GLY A 130 -3.13 2.59 -4.52
CA GLY A 130 -2.92 4.01 -4.77
C GLY A 130 -1.52 4.32 -5.26
N ALA A 131 -0.56 4.44 -4.34
CA ALA A 131 0.82 4.75 -4.65
C ALA A 131 1.72 3.50 -4.65
N GLY A 132 2.76 3.51 -5.49
CA GLY A 132 3.77 2.46 -5.51
C GLY A 132 4.60 2.41 -4.21
N ASN A 133 5.15 1.25 -3.91
CA ASN A 133 6.00 1.03 -2.74
C ASN A 133 7.47 0.92 -3.18
N GLU A 134 8.16 2.06 -3.18
CA GLU A 134 9.52 2.21 -3.73
C GLU A 134 10.59 1.35 -3.05
N ARG A 135 10.33 0.89 -1.81
CA ARG A 135 11.30 0.10 -1.04
C ARG A 135 11.00 -1.38 -1.00
N PHE A 136 9.72 -1.75 -1.02
CA PHE A 136 9.30 -3.12 -0.72
C PHE A 136 8.23 -3.66 -1.66
N GLY A 137 7.85 -2.94 -2.72
CA GLY A 137 6.73 -3.27 -3.60
C GLY A 137 6.82 -4.64 -4.26
N GLY A 138 5.84 -5.49 -3.95
CA GLY A 138 5.73 -6.86 -4.45
C GLY A 138 4.82 -7.02 -5.66
N ASN A 139 4.24 -5.93 -6.17
CA ASN A 139 3.40 -5.96 -7.35
C ASN A 139 4.08 -5.31 -8.56
N GLY A 140 5.41 -5.13 -8.53
CA GLY A 140 6.19 -4.73 -9.68
C GLY A 140 7.19 -3.59 -9.44
N THR A 141 7.04 -2.81 -8.35
CA THR A 141 8.00 -1.72 -8.08
C THR A 141 9.38 -2.27 -7.69
N VAL A 142 9.43 -3.33 -6.87
CA VAL A 142 10.70 -4.01 -6.54
C VAL A 142 10.72 -5.40 -7.15
N LEU A 143 9.72 -6.24 -6.87
CA LEU A 143 9.57 -7.55 -7.51
C LEU A 143 8.12 -7.78 -7.97
N PRO A 144 7.93 -8.53 -9.06
CA PRO A 144 6.62 -8.85 -9.61
C PRO A 144 6.00 -10.11 -8.97
N ILE A 145 5.92 -10.19 -7.64
CA ILE A 145 5.43 -11.38 -6.92
C ILE A 145 4.03 -11.79 -7.36
N HIS A 146 3.14 -10.83 -7.64
CA HIS A 146 1.78 -11.10 -8.12
C HIS A 146 1.69 -11.87 -9.45
N ALA A 147 2.69 -11.74 -10.33
CA ALA A 147 2.65 -12.25 -11.71
C ALA A 147 3.84 -13.14 -12.09
N SER A 148 4.80 -13.37 -11.19
CA SER A 148 5.99 -14.19 -11.44
C SER A 148 5.65 -15.62 -11.84
N ASN A 149 6.31 -16.15 -12.87
CA ASN A 149 6.16 -17.56 -13.28
C ASN A 149 6.92 -18.54 -12.34
N GLU A 150 7.76 -18.04 -11.44
CA GLU A 150 8.54 -18.83 -10.47
C GLU A 150 7.69 -19.44 -9.34
N LEU A 151 6.40 -19.09 -9.28
CA LEU A 151 5.45 -19.58 -8.27
C LEU A 151 4.33 -20.38 -8.97
N PRO A 152 4.61 -21.60 -9.49
CA PRO A 152 3.69 -22.34 -10.35
C PRO A 152 2.44 -22.87 -9.63
N TYR A 153 2.51 -23.04 -8.30
CA TYR A 153 1.40 -23.58 -7.50
C TYR A 153 0.43 -22.51 -7.00
N ASN A 154 0.80 -21.23 -7.10
CA ASN A 154 -0.03 -20.11 -6.66
C ASN A 154 -0.38 -19.27 -7.90
N PRO A 155 -1.63 -19.30 -8.39
CA PRO A 155 -2.04 -18.55 -9.57
C PRO A 155 -1.72 -17.06 -9.45
N PRO A 156 -1.39 -16.38 -10.56
CA PRO A 156 -1.21 -14.93 -10.54
C PRO A 156 -2.55 -14.22 -10.33
N TYR A 157 -2.49 -12.96 -9.91
CA TYR A 157 -3.67 -12.09 -9.76
C TYR A 157 -3.50 -10.77 -10.49
N GLU A 158 -4.61 -10.11 -10.82
CA GLU A 158 -4.57 -8.79 -11.45
C GLU A 158 -4.10 -7.74 -10.44
N SER A 159 -3.14 -6.90 -10.81
CA SER A 159 -2.72 -5.77 -9.98
C SER A 159 -2.70 -4.47 -10.79
N VAL A 160 -3.41 -3.46 -10.31
CA VAL A 160 -3.47 -2.12 -10.92
C VAL A 160 -3.20 -1.02 -9.90
N GLY A 161 -2.45 -0.01 -10.30
CA GLY A 161 -2.03 1.11 -9.44
C GLY A 161 -2.52 2.47 -9.94
N GLY A 162 -2.49 3.47 -9.07
CA GLY A 162 -2.70 4.88 -9.43
C GLY A 162 -3.96 5.54 -8.85
N TYR A 163 -4.81 4.78 -8.17
CA TYR A 163 -6.08 5.27 -7.63
C TYR A 163 -5.86 6.14 -6.40
N LEU A 164 -6.25 7.41 -6.46
CA LEU A 164 -5.99 8.38 -5.36
C LEU A 164 -4.52 8.37 -4.91
N ARG A 165 -3.62 8.25 -5.89
CA ARG A 165 -2.17 8.13 -5.67
C ARG A 165 -1.62 9.31 -4.88
N GLU A 166 -2.06 10.51 -5.19
CA GLU A 166 -1.53 11.73 -4.57
C GLU A 166 -1.89 11.78 -3.09
N GLU A 167 -3.14 11.46 -2.76
CA GLU A 167 -3.66 11.37 -1.41
C GLU A 167 -2.90 10.33 -0.59
N ALA A 168 -2.66 9.14 -1.17
CA ALA A 168 -1.88 8.08 -0.55
C ALA A 168 -0.41 8.49 -0.29
N ILE A 169 0.23 9.22 -1.22
CA ILE A 169 1.57 9.77 -1.01
C ILE A 169 1.55 10.84 0.09
N MET A 170 0.55 11.72 0.07
CA MET A 170 0.48 12.84 1.01
C MET A 170 0.30 12.37 2.43
N ILE A 171 -0.56 11.38 2.68
CA ILE A 171 -0.73 10.84 4.04
C ILE A 171 0.55 10.16 4.54
N LEU A 172 1.24 9.41 3.69
CA LEU A 172 2.52 8.79 4.04
C LEU A 172 3.61 9.83 4.34
N ARG A 173 3.65 10.94 3.58
CA ARG A 173 4.56 12.06 3.86
C ARG A 173 4.24 12.74 5.19
N ARG A 174 2.95 12.91 5.53
CA ARG A 174 2.54 13.46 6.84
C ARG A 174 3.09 12.61 7.99
N PHE A 175 3.01 11.28 7.90
CA PHE A 175 3.59 10.38 8.91
C PHE A 175 5.11 10.53 9.07
N TYR A 176 5.88 10.63 7.98
CA TYR A 176 7.34 10.76 8.13
C TYR A 176 7.81 12.13 8.64
N MET A 177 6.93 13.13 8.60
CA MET A 177 7.15 14.44 9.21
C MET A 177 6.87 14.46 10.70
N THR A 178 5.95 13.65 11.21
CA THR A 178 5.74 13.54 12.65
C THR A 178 6.98 12.92 13.33
N GLU A 179 7.26 13.35 14.55
CA GLU A 179 8.32 12.76 15.38
C GLU A 179 7.74 11.52 16.07
N ASN A 180 8.45 10.39 16.02
CA ASN A 180 8.08 9.19 16.76
C ASN A 180 8.39 9.43 18.24
N VAL A 181 7.45 10.03 18.99
CA VAL A 181 7.65 10.41 20.40
C VAL A 181 7.84 9.18 21.30
N LYS A 182 7.37 7.99 20.88
CA LYS A 182 7.45 6.72 21.63
C LYS A 182 8.74 5.91 21.39
N GLY A 183 9.65 6.36 20.53
CA GLY A 183 10.83 5.59 20.10
C GLY A 183 11.96 5.45 21.13
N THR A 184 11.86 6.07 22.31
CA THR A 184 12.85 5.87 23.40
C THR A 184 12.18 5.22 24.60
N PRO A 185 12.26 3.88 24.72
CA PRO A 185 12.11 3.22 26.01
C PRO A 185 13.13 3.83 26.97
N SER A 186 12.67 4.34 28.12
CA SER A 186 13.49 4.88 29.21
C SER A 186 14.56 3.91 29.75
N ILE A 187 14.60 2.66 29.27
CA ILE A 187 15.53 1.61 29.69
C ILE A 187 16.84 1.57 28.87
N LEU A 188 16.94 2.31 27.76
CA LEU A 188 18.18 2.43 26.98
C LEU A 188 18.78 3.83 27.20
N THR A 189 19.54 3.99 28.29
CA THR A 189 20.27 5.23 28.63
C THR A 189 21.37 5.61 27.62
N SER A 190 21.59 4.77 26.60
CA SER A 190 22.60 4.94 25.54
C SER A 190 22.01 5.23 24.16
N ALA A 191 20.68 5.33 24.01
CA ALA A 191 20.09 5.65 22.72
C ALA A 191 20.48 7.08 22.30
N PRO A 192 21.10 7.29 21.12
CA PRO A 192 21.45 8.62 20.66
C PRO A 192 20.19 9.48 20.59
N LYS A 193 20.23 10.68 21.19
CA LYS A 193 19.12 11.64 21.12
C LYS A 193 18.74 11.81 19.64
N PRO A 194 17.50 11.50 19.22
CA PRO A 194 17.10 11.67 17.84
C PRO A 194 17.33 13.13 17.43
N LYS A 195 17.98 13.34 16.28
CA LYS A 195 18.17 14.68 15.71
C LYS A 195 16.78 15.28 15.48
N THR A 196 16.54 16.47 16.02
CA THR A 196 15.27 17.18 15.87
C THR A 196 14.90 17.31 14.40
N LYS A 197 13.67 16.90 14.05
CA LYS A 197 13.16 17.00 12.67
C LYS A 197 12.61 18.39 12.34
N ALA A 198 12.78 19.38 13.23
CA ALA A 198 12.21 20.73 13.16
C ALA A 198 12.43 21.50 11.84
N ARG A 199 13.38 21.08 10.99
CA ARG A 199 13.68 21.71 9.69
C ARG A 199 13.08 20.96 8.47
N ARG A 200 12.31 19.88 8.66
CA ARG A 200 11.65 19.17 7.56
C ARG A 200 10.44 19.96 7.08
N VAL A 201 10.47 20.39 5.83
CA VAL A 201 9.32 20.99 5.14
C VAL A 201 8.57 19.88 4.40
N LEU A 202 7.23 19.90 4.48
CA LEU A 202 6.39 19.00 3.69
C LEU A 202 6.59 19.37 2.22
N LYS A 203 7.18 18.47 1.44
CA LYS A 203 7.12 18.60 -0.01
C LYS A 203 5.71 18.24 -0.45
N THR A 204 4.97 19.21 -0.97
CA THR A 204 3.63 19.00 -1.53
C THR A 204 3.69 18.60 -2.99
N GLU A 205 4.76 18.94 -3.69
CA GLU A 205 4.99 18.54 -5.07
C GLU A 205 5.21 17.03 -5.17
N ILE A 206 4.41 16.38 -6.01
CA ILE A 206 4.52 14.95 -6.30
C ILE A 206 5.03 14.81 -7.73
N TYR A 207 6.33 14.55 -7.84
CA TYR A 207 6.92 14.17 -9.12
C TYR A 207 6.44 12.77 -9.52
N LEU A 208 6.27 12.53 -10.82
CA LEU A 208 6.12 11.18 -11.36
C LEU A 208 7.41 10.40 -11.01
N SER A 209 7.32 9.46 -10.07
CA SER A 209 8.42 8.52 -9.82
C SER A 209 8.33 7.34 -10.80
N MET A 210 9.48 6.69 -11.05
CA MET A 210 9.85 5.88 -12.23
C MET A 210 8.94 4.72 -12.66
N HIS A 211 7.78 4.50 -12.04
CA HIS A 211 6.83 3.44 -12.41
C HIS A 211 5.49 3.97 -12.97
N GLY A 212 5.40 5.28 -13.23
CA GLY A 212 4.44 5.88 -14.15
C GLY A 212 5.22 6.66 -15.21
N TYR A 213 5.27 6.15 -16.45
CA TYR A 213 5.94 6.79 -17.57
C TYR A 213 5.47 8.27 -17.73
N GLY A 214 6.40 9.23 -17.79
CA GLY A 214 6.14 10.67 -18.08
C GLY A 214 6.21 10.99 -19.60
N PRO A 215 5.79 12.20 -20.06
CA PRO A 215 6.28 13.52 -19.58
C PRO A 215 5.15 14.57 -19.31
N PRO A 216 5.51 15.86 -19.11
CA PRO A 216 5.64 16.57 -17.83
C PRO A 216 4.34 17.27 -17.35
N ALA A 217 4.24 17.52 -16.04
CA ALA A 217 3.35 18.56 -15.55
C ALA A 217 3.79 19.90 -16.15
N HIS A 218 2.88 20.61 -16.82
CA HIS A 218 3.15 21.93 -17.40
C HIS A 218 3.63 22.89 -16.30
N HIS A 219 4.92 23.23 -16.30
CA HIS A 219 5.43 24.38 -15.58
C HIS A 219 5.51 25.56 -16.53
N ALA A 220 4.89 26.68 -16.15
CA ALA A 220 5.17 27.98 -16.74
C ALA A 220 6.68 28.27 -16.65
N PRO A 221 7.29 28.91 -17.66
CA PRO A 221 8.73 29.12 -17.69
C PRO A 221 9.17 29.98 -16.49
N ILE A 222 10.05 29.42 -15.67
CA ILE A 222 10.79 30.17 -14.66
C ILE A 222 11.79 31.03 -15.43
N THR A 223 11.58 32.35 -15.42
CA THR A 223 12.55 33.31 -15.92
C THR A 223 13.85 33.16 -15.14
N GLU A 224 14.96 32.93 -15.83
CA GLU A 224 16.30 32.90 -15.24
C GLU A 224 16.56 34.20 -14.47
N ALA A 225 16.78 34.08 -13.16
CA ALA A 225 17.28 35.19 -12.37
C ALA A 225 18.70 35.52 -12.80
N SER A 226 18.94 36.78 -13.18
CA SER A 226 20.27 37.28 -13.55
C SER A 226 21.30 37.05 -12.43
N PRO A 227 22.56 36.75 -12.77
CA PRO A 227 23.60 36.55 -11.77
C PRO A 227 23.91 37.87 -11.03
N PRO A 228 24.28 37.80 -9.73
CA PRO A 228 24.62 39.00 -8.96
C PRO A 228 25.89 39.66 -9.51
N ALA A 229 25.88 40.99 -9.54
CA ALA A 229 27.03 41.80 -9.95
C ALA A 229 28.24 41.57 -9.01
N PRO A 230 29.47 41.62 -9.54
CA PRO A 230 30.67 41.47 -8.72
C PRO A 230 30.84 42.68 -7.79
N ASN A 231 31.21 42.40 -6.55
CA ASN A 231 31.49 43.41 -5.53
C ASN A 231 32.70 44.26 -5.92
N GLU A 232 32.51 45.58 -5.97
CA GLU A 232 33.54 46.61 -5.74
C GLU A 232 33.25 47.33 -4.43
#